data_AF-A0A377XGQ0-F1
#
_entry.id   AF-A0A377XGQ0-F1
#
_cell.length_a   1.000
_cell.length_b   1.000
_cell.length_c   1.000
_cell.angle_alpha   90.00
_cell.angle_beta   90.00
_cell.angle_gamma   90.00
#
_symmetry.space_group_name_H-M   'P 1'
#
loop_
_entity.id
_entity.type
_entity.pdbx_description
1 polymer ?
#
loop_
_entity_poly.entity_id
_entity_poly.type
_entity_poly.pdbx_seq_one_letter_code
_entity_poly.pdbx_strand_id
1 'polypeptide(L)'
;MAFAAWTTTDFPAFTEEGTGRFISQKVVEKGTRPLQLNFDQQCWQPSGGIKLNQMLSMEPCRGTPPQWRIFRQGLYTLEVDTVPARQR
;
A
#
# COMPACT_ATOMS: atom_id res chain seq x y z
N MET A 1 -12.02 19.56 -4.76
CA MET A 1 -11.48 18.56 -5.70
C MET A 1 -10.91 17.44 -4.85
N ALA A 2 -11.61 16.32 -4.75
CA ALA A 2 -11.05 15.13 -4.11
C ALA A 2 -10.16 14.47 -5.16
N PHE A 3 -8.85 14.69 -5.09
CA PHE A 3 -7.93 13.76 -5.73
C PHE A 3 -8.22 12.40 -5.11
N ALA A 4 -8.43 11.38 -5.93
CA ALA A 4 -8.59 10.02 -5.45
C ALA A 4 -7.31 9.65 -4.69
N ALA A 5 -7.32 9.89 -3.39
CA ALA A 5 -6.17 9.70 -2.54
C ALA A 5 -6.18 8.23 -2.12
N TRP A 6 -5.07 7.56 -2.36
CA TRP A 6 -4.85 6.26 -1.76
C TRP A 6 -4.96 6.40 -0.25
N THR A 7 -5.71 5.50 0.36
CA THR A 7 -5.90 5.44 1.82
C THR A 7 -5.78 4.00 2.29
N THR A 8 -5.50 3.80 3.57
CA THR A 8 -5.49 2.48 4.20
C THR A 8 -5.86 2.64 5.66
N THR A 9 -6.42 1.58 6.25
CA THR A 9 -6.89 1.60 7.65
C THR A 9 -5.76 1.89 8.64
N ASP A 10 -4.56 1.37 8.36
CA ASP A 10 -3.46 1.39 9.30
C ASP A 10 -2.47 2.53 9.11
N PHE A 11 -2.49 3.25 7.99
CA PHE A 11 -1.55 4.34 7.69
C PHE A 11 -2.29 5.65 7.46
N PRO A 12 -1.62 6.80 7.65
CA PRO A 12 -2.17 8.07 7.20
C PRO A 12 -2.44 8.07 5.69
N ALA A 13 -3.28 9.01 5.26
CA ALA A 13 -3.54 9.25 3.84
C ALA A 13 -2.23 9.41 3.07
N PHE A 14 -2.18 8.85 1.86
CA PHE A 14 -0.98 8.93 1.06
C PHE A 14 -0.78 10.33 0.50
N THR A 15 0.47 10.75 0.44
CA THR A 15 0.89 12.01 -0.18
C THR A 15 1.48 11.71 -1.54
N GLU A 16 1.09 12.47 -2.56
CA GLU A 16 1.68 12.36 -3.89
C GLU A 16 3.12 12.91 -3.89
N GLU A 17 4.09 12.06 -4.22
CA GLU A 17 5.51 12.40 -4.36
C GLU A 17 5.93 12.26 -5.82
N GLY A 18 5.52 13.22 -6.65
CA GLY A 18 5.76 13.22 -8.10
C GLY A 18 4.58 12.62 -8.88
N THR A 19 4.75 12.46 -10.20
CA THR A 19 3.64 12.06 -11.08
C THR A 19 3.24 10.60 -10.86
N GLY A 20 2.09 10.38 -10.21
CA GLY A 20 1.50 9.04 -10.05
C GLY A 20 2.19 8.14 -9.02
N ARG A 21 3.09 8.70 -8.20
CA ARG A 21 3.73 8.02 -7.07
C ARG A 21 3.16 8.57 -5.78
N PHE A 22 2.68 7.68 -4.93
CA PHE A 22 2.04 8.04 -3.67
C PHE A 22 2.77 7.37 -2.51
N ILE A 23 3.16 8.14 -1.50
CA ILE A 23 3.89 7.65 -0.35
C ILE A 23 3.10 7.84 0.94
N SER A 24 3.20 6.88 1.85
CA SER A 24 2.68 7.00 3.21
C SER A 24 3.67 6.40 4.20
N GLN A 25 3.91 7.08 5.31
CA GLN A 25 4.91 6.68 6.29
C GLN A 25 4.27 6.57 7.67
N LYS A 26 4.53 5.46 8.35
CA LYS A 26 4.08 5.26 9.72
C LYS A 26 5.04 4.35 10.49
N VAL A 27 5.19 4.61 11.78
CA VAL A 27 5.81 3.65 12.69
C VAL A 27 4.86 2.49 12.88
N VAL A 28 5.28 1.29 12.48
CA VAL A 28 4.47 0.08 12.61
C VAL A 28 5.13 -0.87 13.58
N GLU A 29 4.34 -1.36 14.52
CA GLU A 29 4.77 -2.33 15.52
C GLU A 29 4.92 -3.74 14.94
N LYS A 30 5.75 -4.54 15.58
CA LYS A 30 5.90 -5.97 15.26
C LYS A 30 4.56 -6.67 15.41
N GLY A 31 4.14 -7.42 14.40
CA GLY A 31 2.87 -8.11 14.40
C GLY A 31 2.46 -8.57 13.02
N THR A 32 1.29 -9.19 12.93
CA THR A 32 0.66 -9.54 11.66
C THR A 32 -0.57 -8.67 11.51
N ARG A 33 -0.67 -7.95 10.40
CA ARG A 33 -1.79 -7.05 10.12
C ARG A 33 -2.25 -7.18 8.67
N PRO A 34 -3.55 -7.09 8.40
CA PRO A 34 -4.03 -7.02 7.02
C PRO A 34 -3.58 -5.71 6.38
N LEU A 35 -3.11 -5.78 5.14
CA LEU A 35 -2.85 -4.57 4.34
C LEU A 35 -3.89 -4.49 3.23
N GLN A 36 -4.72 -3.46 3.29
CA GLN A 36 -5.70 -3.12 2.27
C GLN A 36 -5.59 -1.64 1.95
N LEU A 37 -5.66 -1.33 0.68
CA LEU A 37 -5.61 0.01 0.14
C LEU A 37 -7.02 0.34 -0.38
N ASN A 38 -7.46 1.58 -0.23
CA ASN A 38 -8.69 2.07 -0.82
C ASN A 38 -8.36 3.21 -1.77
N PHE A 39 -8.86 3.10 -2.99
CA PHE A 39 -8.70 4.08 -4.05
C PHE A 39 -10.00 4.21 -4.81
N ASP A 40 -10.50 5.44 -4.91
CA ASP A 40 -11.74 5.76 -5.64
C ASP A 40 -12.95 4.88 -5.24
N GLN A 41 -13.14 4.69 -3.92
CA GLN A 41 -14.17 3.82 -3.33
C GLN A 41 -14.02 2.32 -3.64
N GLN A 42 -12.96 1.94 -4.36
CA GLN A 42 -12.60 0.56 -4.62
C GLN A 42 -11.50 0.12 -3.66
N CYS A 43 -11.64 -1.09 -3.12
CA CYS A 43 -10.62 -1.66 -2.28
C CYS A 43 -9.64 -2.50 -3.12
N TRP A 44 -8.38 -2.39 -2.77
CA TRP A 44 -7.23 -3.00 -3.42
C TRP A 44 -6.40 -3.75 -2.40
N GLN A 45 -5.89 -4.90 -2.79
CA GLN A 45 -4.96 -5.69 -1.99
C GLN A 45 -3.75 -6.09 -2.83
N PRO A 46 -2.58 -6.30 -2.22
CA PRO A 46 -1.45 -6.93 -2.89
C PRO A 46 -1.84 -8.33 -3.42
N SER A 47 -1.43 -8.66 -4.64
CA SER A 47 -1.76 -9.95 -5.28
C SER A 47 -1.10 -11.17 -4.63
N GLY A 48 -0.20 -10.95 -3.69
CA GLY A 48 0.51 -12.00 -2.98
C GLY A 48 1.02 -11.58 -1.61
N GLY A 49 1.86 -12.42 -1.03
CA GLY A 49 2.46 -12.17 0.28
C GLY A 49 3.30 -10.90 0.30
N ILE A 50 3.03 -10.03 1.29
CA ILE A 50 3.66 -8.72 1.39
C ILE A 50 5.10 -8.88 1.87
N LYS A 51 6.05 -8.40 1.07
CA LYS A 51 7.47 -8.42 1.37
C LYS A 51 8.03 -7.01 1.31
N LEU A 52 8.94 -6.71 2.24
CA LEU A 52 9.62 -5.41 2.27
C LEU A 52 10.52 -5.25 1.05
N ASN A 53 10.63 -4.02 0.55
CA ASN A 53 11.47 -3.64 -0.59
C ASN A 53 11.16 -4.43 -1.87
N GLN A 54 9.92 -4.88 -2.04
CA GLN A 54 9.46 -5.56 -3.24
C GLN A 54 8.25 -4.85 -3.82
N MET A 55 8.30 -4.61 -5.14
CA MET A 55 7.15 -4.14 -5.88
C MET A 55 6.18 -5.30 -6.07
N LEU A 56 4.93 -5.10 -5.66
CA LEU A 56 3.87 -6.09 -5.75
C LEU A 56 2.74 -5.50 -6.59
N SER A 57 2.18 -6.31 -7.49
CA SER A 57 0.97 -5.91 -8.21
C SER A 57 -0.20 -5.84 -7.24
N MET A 58 -1.10 -4.90 -7.51
CA MET A 58 -2.36 -4.78 -6.77
C MET A 58 -3.48 -5.46 -7.56
N GLU A 59 -4.41 -6.03 -6.83
CA GLU A 59 -5.65 -6.60 -7.36
C GLU A 59 -6.83 -6.11 -6.53
N PRO A 60 -8.06 -6.07 -7.09
CA PRO A 60 -9.25 -5.81 -6.31
C PRO A 60 -9.34 -6.78 -5.12
N CYS A 61 -9.79 -6.32 -3.94
CA CYS A 61 -9.86 -7.24 -2.81
C CYS A 61 -10.71 -8.46 -3.14
N ARG A 62 -10.16 -9.64 -2.85
CA ARG A 62 -10.87 -10.90 -3.00
C ARG A 62 -10.58 -11.81 -1.82
N GLY A 63 -11.64 -12.31 -1.18
CA GLY A 63 -11.54 -13.21 -0.03
C GLY A 63 -10.83 -12.55 1.16
N THR A 64 -9.91 -13.28 1.79
CA THR A 64 -9.22 -12.85 2.99
C THR A 64 -8.04 -11.93 2.64
N PRO A 65 -7.90 -10.75 3.29
CA PRO A 65 -6.81 -9.85 3.00
C PRO A 65 -5.44 -10.45 3.30
N PRO A 66 -4.42 -10.16 2.46
CA PRO A 66 -3.07 -10.63 2.66
C PRO A 66 -2.52 -10.10 3.98
N GLN A 67 -1.91 -11.01 4.72
CA GLN A 67 -1.34 -10.72 6.02
C GLN A 67 0.09 -10.19 5.85
N TRP A 68 0.32 -8.95 6.26
CA TRP A 68 1.65 -8.38 6.34
C TRP A 68 2.28 -8.73 7.68
N ARG A 69 3.31 -9.59 7.62
CA ARG A 69 4.06 -9.99 8.80
C ARG A 69 5.25 -9.06 9.00
N ILE A 70 5.18 -8.26 10.06
CA ILE A 70 6.21 -7.31 10.46
C ILE A 70 7.06 -7.96 11.53
N PHE A 71 8.33 -8.21 11.22
CA PHE A 71 9.25 -8.91 12.12
C PHE A 71 9.88 -8.00 13.17
N ARG A 72 9.95 -6.69 12.90
CA ARG A 72 10.55 -5.68 13.79
C ARG A 72 9.76 -4.39 13.71
N GLN A 73 9.64 -3.70 14.84
CA GLN A 73 9.06 -2.35 14.84
C GLN A 73 10.00 -1.38 14.12
N GLY A 74 9.44 -0.46 13.35
CA GLY A 74 10.21 0.56 12.64
C GLY A 74 9.32 1.53 11.86
N LEU A 75 9.95 2.56 11.29
CA LEU A 75 9.29 3.43 10.32
C LEU A 75 9.21 2.68 8.98
N TYR A 76 7.99 2.44 8.51
CA TYR A 76 7.73 1.82 7.22
C TYR A 76 7.17 2.84 6.26
N THR A 77 7.71 2.82 5.03
CA THR A 77 7.20 3.60 3.90
C THR A 77 6.42 2.65 2.99
N LEU A 78 5.14 2.94 2.81
CA LEU A 78 4.34 2.37 1.74
C LEU A 78 4.42 3.29 0.54
N GLU A 79 4.65 2.69 -0.62
CA GLU A 79 4.73 3.38 -1.89
C GLU A 79 3.76 2.72 -2.86
N VAL A 80 2.88 3.52 -3.44
CA VAL A 80 1.96 3.10 -4.48
C VAL A 80 2.36 3.81 -5.76
N ASP A 81 2.77 3.02 -6.74
CA ASP A 81 3.04 3.51 -8.08
C ASP A 81 1.84 3.20 -8.98
N THR A 82 1.26 4.25 -9.56
CA THR A 82 0.17 4.17 -10.53
C THR A 82 0.64 4.39 -11.95
N VAL A 83 1.90 4.79 -12.16
CA VAL A 83 2.43 4.85 -13.51
C VAL A 83 2.71 3.41 -13.97
N PRO A 84 2.25 3.04 -15.17
CA PRO A 84 2.60 1.75 -15.74
C PRO A 84 4.13 1.70 -15.83
N ALA A 85 4.72 0.65 -15.25
CA ALA A 85 6.16 0.41 -15.34
C ALA A 85 6.57 0.51 -16.80
N ARG A 86 7.21 1.62 -17.18
CA ARG A 86 7.75 1.80 -18.53
C ARG A 86 8.71 0.65 -18.74
N GLN A 87 8.33 -0.31 -19.60
CA GLN A 87 9.27 -1.27 -20.16
C GLN A 87 10.42 -0.43 -20.75
N ARG A 88 11.59 -0.54 -20.13
CA ARG A 88 12.82 0.06 -20.61
C ARG A 88 13.74 -1.05 -21.07
#